data_AF-A0A536C430-F1
#
_entry.id   AF-A0A536C430-F1
#
_cell.length_a   1.000
_cell.length_b   1.000
_cell.length_c   1.000
_cell.angle_alpha   90.00
_cell.angle_beta   90.00
_cell.angle_gamma   90.00
#
_symmetry.space_group_name_H-M   'P 1'
#
loop_
_entity.id
_entity.type
_entity.pdbx_description
1 polymer ?
#
loop_
_entity_poly.entity_id
_entity_poly.type
_entity_poly.pdbx_seq_one_letter_code
_entity_poly.pdbx_strand_id
1 'polypeptide(L)'
;GDTWLANVVPRIIGSAAFRNGGVLFITWDEGSSDASCCGDAWGGHVATLVISPKSIAGARSSIAENHYSLLRTIEDGFGLVHLGAAAWSSSVPMREYFR
;
A
#
# COMPACT_ATOMS: atom_id res chain seq x y z
N GLY A 1 7.87 12.11 -11.23
CA GLY A 1 7.71 11.79 -9.79
C GLY A 1 9.06 11.68 -9.09
N ASP A 2 10.04 11.08 -9.75
CA ASP A 2 11.29 10.58 -9.16
C ASP A 2 12.10 11.67 -8.46
N THR A 3 12.32 12.83 -9.09
CA THR A 3 13.05 13.94 -8.46
C THR A 3 12.35 14.43 -7.19
N TRP A 4 11.01 14.47 -7.19
CA TRP A 4 10.26 14.87 -5.99
C TRP A 4 10.39 13.81 -4.89
N LEU A 5 10.22 12.53 -5.23
CA LEU A 5 10.37 11.42 -4.30
C LEU A 5 11.78 11.38 -3.70
N ALA A 6 12.83 11.56 -4.51
CA ALA A 6 14.22 11.61 -4.07
C ALA A 6 14.47 12.72 -3.03
N ASN A 7 13.70 13.81 -3.08
CA ASN A 7 13.79 14.89 -2.11
C ASN A 7 12.89 14.71 -0.87
N VAL A 8 11.79 13.94 -0.97
CA VAL A 8 10.80 13.80 0.10
C VAL A 8 11.00 12.53 0.92
N VAL A 9 11.25 11.38 0.27
CA VAL A 9 11.39 10.08 0.93
C VAL A 9 12.49 10.09 2.01
N PRO A 10 13.70 10.66 1.78
CA PRO A 10 14.72 10.73 2.84
C PRO A 10 14.26 11.43 4.11
N ARG A 11 13.40 12.46 4.00
CA ARG A 11 12.85 13.18 5.16
C ARG A 11 11.86 12.32 5.94
N ILE A 12 11.03 11.55 5.23
CA ILE A 12 10.06 10.64 5.84
C ILE A 12 10.79 9.51 6.57
N ILE A 13 11.70 8.80 5.89
CA ILE A 13 12.42 7.66 6.49
C ILE A 13 13.42 8.10 7.59
N GLY A 14 13.85 9.36 7.56
CA GLY A 14 14.64 9.98 8.61
C GLY A 14 13.84 10.39 9.85
N SER A 15 12.50 10.43 9.78
CA SER A 15 11.64 10.90 10.88
C SER A 15 11.55 9.90 12.03
N ALA A 16 11.27 10.42 13.23
CA ALA A 16 11.02 9.58 14.41
C ALA A 16 9.79 8.67 14.22
N ALA A 17 8.74 9.16 13.56
CA ALA A 17 7.52 8.40 13.29
C ALA A 17 7.81 7.17 12.42
N PHE A 18 8.60 7.32 11.36
CA PHE A 18 8.98 6.19 10.52
C PHE A 18 9.89 5.21 11.28
N ARG A 19 10.92 5.72 11.96
CA ARG A 19 11.88 4.90 12.72
C ARG A 19 11.22 4.13 13.87
N ASN A 20 10.15 4.65 14.45
CA ASN A 20 9.37 3.99 15.50
C ASN A 20 8.32 3.01 14.94
N GLY A 21 8.66 2.29 13.87
CA GLY A 21 7.79 1.27 13.27
C GLY A 21 6.69 1.82 12.35
N GLY A 22 6.84 3.03 11.82
CA GLY A 22 5.93 3.58 10.82
C GLY A 22 6.02 2.85 9.47
N VAL A 23 5.07 3.15 8.60
CA VAL A 23 4.99 2.61 7.23
C VAL A 23 4.81 3.76 6.25
N LEU A 24 5.55 3.72 5.15
CA LEU A 24 5.37 4.58 3.99
C LEU A 24 4.79 3.74 2.86
N PHE A 25 3.58 4.08 2.45
CA PHE A 25 2.96 3.57 1.23
C PHE A 25 3.17 4.58 0.10
N ILE A 26 3.64 4.12 -1.05
CA ILE A 26 3.69 4.92 -2.29
C ILE A 26 2.86 4.17 -3.32
N THR A 27 1.76 4.76 -3.76
CA THR A 27 0.81 4.14 -4.70
C THR A 27 0.36 5.17 -5.74
N TRP A 28 -0.27 4.71 -6.82
CA TRP A 28 -0.82 5.52 -7.88
C TRP A 28 -2.33 5.31 -7.91
N ASP A 29 -3.07 6.33 -8.31
CA ASP A 29 -4.52 6.26 -8.52
C ASP A 29 -4.86 5.43 -9.76
N GLU A 30 -4.11 5.61 -10.86
CA GLU A 30 -4.39 4.99 -12.15
C GLU A 30 -3.13 4.42 -12.83
N GLY A 31 -3.31 3.32 -13.54
CA GLY A 31 -2.31 2.72 -14.43
C GLY A 31 -2.41 3.27 -15.86
N SER A 32 -1.53 2.80 -16.75
CA SER A 32 -1.53 3.22 -18.15
C SER A 32 -2.39 2.36 -19.09
N SER A 33 -3.18 1.42 -18.53
CA SER A 33 -4.03 0.49 -19.29
C SER A 33 -5.14 -0.03 -18.41
N ASP A 34 -6.20 -0.58 -19.01
CA ASP A 34 -7.29 -1.25 -18.29
C ASP A 34 -6.94 -2.66 -17.79
N ALA A 35 -5.66 -3.04 -17.88
CA ALA A 35 -5.18 -4.33 -17.40
C ALA A 35 -5.36 -4.37 -15.88
N SER A 36 -6.39 -5.08 -15.43
CA SER A 36 -6.72 -5.22 -14.03
C SER A 36 -6.98 -6.66 -13.67
N CYS A 37 -7.00 -6.93 -12.37
CA CYS A 37 -7.48 -8.21 -11.88
C CYS A 37 -9.00 -8.14 -11.64
N CYS A 38 -9.65 -9.30 -11.66
CA CYS A 38 -10.98 -9.49 -11.06
C CYS A 38 -12.14 -8.72 -11.69
N GLY A 39 -12.01 -8.25 -12.95
CA GLY A 39 -13.13 -7.84 -13.80
C GLY A 39 -13.74 -6.45 -13.57
N ASP A 40 -13.48 -5.82 -12.41
CA ASP A 40 -14.13 -4.57 -12.00
C ASP A 40 -13.18 -3.39 -11.73
N ALA A 41 -11.89 -3.52 -12.00
CA ALA A 41 -10.91 -2.46 -11.74
C ALA A 41 -10.62 -1.64 -13.01
N TRP A 42 -11.34 -0.53 -13.15
CA TRP A 42 -11.27 0.41 -14.28
C TRP A 42 -10.03 1.33 -14.24
N GLY A 43 -9.23 1.28 -13.16
CA GLY A 43 -7.99 2.05 -13.01
C GLY A 43 -6.72 1.29 -13.42
N GLY A 44 -6.84 0.03 -13.84
CA GLY A 44 -5.68 -0.77 -14.25
C GLY A 44 -4.79 -1.26 -13.10
N HIS A 45 -3.60 -1.76 -13.48
CA HIS A 45 -2.59 -2.26 -12.55
C HIS A 45 -1.58 -1.16 -12.23
N VAL A 46 -1.57 -0.73 -10.97
CA VAL A 46 -0.70 0.34 -10.46
C VAL A 46 0.48 -0.23 -9.66
N ALA A 47 1.59 0.51 -9.63
CA ALA A 47 2.65 0.21 -8.69
C ALA A 47 2.19 0.53 -7.26
N THR A 48 2.57 -0.29 -6.29
CA THR A 48 2.45 0.05 -4.87
C THR A 48 3.70 -0.42 -4.15
N LEU A 49 4.32 0.50 -3.39
CA LEU A 49 5.49 0.24 -2.56
C LEU A 49 5.07 0.28 -1.09
N VAL A 50 5.42 -0.76 -0.35
CA VAL A 50 5.25 -0.85 1.10
C VAL A 50 6.63 -0.79 1.74
N ILE A 51 6.91 0.29 2.47
CA ILE A 51 8.25 0.55 3.02
C ILE A 51 8.12 0.76 4.53
N SER A 52 8.78 -0.08 5.32
CA SER A 52 8.77 0.02 6.78
C SER A 52 10.02 -0.61 7.39
N PRO A 53 10.49 -0.17 8.58
CA PRO A 53 11.48 -0.93 9.35
C PRO A 53 11.04 -2.36 9.69
N LYS A 54 9.73 -2.65 9.65
CA LYS A 54 9.14 -3.97 9.88
C LYS A 54 8.79 -4.73 8.60
N SER A 55 9.03 -4.13 7.44
CA SER A 55 8.72 -4.77 6.15
C SER A 55 9.78 -5.81 5.77
N ILE A 56 9.37 -6.81 4.98
CA ILE A 56 10.28 -7.77 4.36
C ILE A 56 10.97 -7.09 3.17
N ALA A 57 12.28 -6.83 3.29
CA ALA A 57 13.05 -6.21 2.22
C ALA A 57 12.98 -7.05 0.93
N GLY A 58 12.61 -6.39 -0.18
CA GLY A 58 12.51 -7.02 -1.50
C GLY A 58 11.29 -7.94 -1.69
N ALA A 59 10.34 -7.95 -0.75
CA ALA A 59 9.11 -8.71 -0.91
C ALA A 59 8.32 -8.24 -2.14
N ARG A 60 7.74 -9.22 -2.84
CA ARG A 60 6.83 -9.02 -3.96
C ARG A 60 5.63 -9.94 -3.74
N SER A 61 4.46 -9.36 -3.56
CA SER A 61 3.24 -10.13 -3.40
C SER A 61 2.76 -10.70 -4.74
N SER A 62 2.14 -11.87 -4.69
CA SER A 62 1.34 -12.46 -5.77
C SER A 62 -0.16 -12.38 -5.49
N ILE A 63 -0.55 -11.75 -4.36
CA ILE A 63 -1.95 -11.54 -3.99
C ILE A 63 -2.49 -10.39 -4.84
N ALA A 64 -3.71 -10.55 -5.34
CA ALA A 64 -4.43 -9.48 -6.02
C ALA A 64 -4.94 -8.48 -4.97
N GLU A 65 -4.31 -7.30 -4.93
CA GLU A 65 -4.63 -6.22 -4.00
C GLU A 65 -5.15 -4.99 -4.76
N ASN A 66 -5.95 -4.18 -4.10
CA ASN A 66 -6.50 -2.93 -4.65
C ASN A 66 -6.39 -1.77 -3.64
N HIS A 67 -6.85 -0.57 -3.98
CA HIS A 67 -6.81 0.57 -3.05
C HIS A 67 -7.57 0.33 -1.74
N TYR A 68 -8.58 -0.56 -1.75
CA TYR A 68 -9.28 -0.95 -0.52
C TYR A 68 -8.48 -1.94 0.33
N SER A 69 -7.59 -2.75 -0.26
CA SER A 69 -6.58 -3.52 0.48
C SER A 69 -5.65 -2.60 1.28
N LEU A 70 -5.22 -1.49 0.68
CA LEU A 70 -4.44 -0.46 1.36
C LEU A 70 -5.23 0.17 2.51
N LEU A 71 -6.47 0.62 2.26
CA LEU A 71 -7.33 1.21 3.28
C LEU A 71 -7.56 0.23 4.45
N ARG A 72 -7.91 -1.03 4.14
CA ARG A 72 -8.10 -2.06 5.16
C ARG A 72 -6.86 -2.28 6.01
N THR A 73 -5.67 -2.25 5.39
CA THR A 73 -4.38 -2.40 6.10
C THR A 73 -4.15 -1.26 7.09
N ILE A 74 -4.50 -0.02 6.70
CA ILE A 74 -4.43 1.14 7.59
C ILE A 74 -5.42 1.00 8.73
N GLU A 75 -6.68 0.67 8.43
CA GLU A 75 -7.73 0.49 9.43
C GLU A 75 -7.38 -0.61 10.43
N ASP A 76 -6.92 -1.77 9.96
CA ASP A 76 -6.42 -2.87 10.80
C ASP A 76 -5.28 -2.39 11.71
N GLY A 77 -4.31 -1.65 11.16
CA GLY A 77 -3.14 -1.17 11.90
C GLY A 77 -3.49 -0.18 13.01
N PHE A 78 -4.55 0.60 12.85
CA PHE A 78 -5.04 1.56 13.85
C PHE A 78 -6.20 1.03 14.70
N GLY A 79 -6.69 -0.19 14.46
CA GLY A 79 -7.85 -0.75 15.16
C GLY A 79 -9.16 -0.04 14.83
N LEU A 80 -9.29 0.48 13.61
CA LEU A 80 -10.48 1.17 13.11
C LEU A 80 -11.47 0.18 12.48
N VAL A 81 -12.74 0.59 12.42
CA VAL A 81 -13.77 -0.14 11.68
C VAL A 81 -13.56 0.04 10.17
N HIS A 82 -13.84 -1.02 9.41
CA HIS A 82 -13.69 -0.99 7.95
C HIS A 82 -14.74 -0.13 7.25
N LEU A 83 -14.26 0.79 6.41
CA LEU A 83 -15.11 1.67 5.62
C LEU A 83 -15.35 1.13 4.21
N GLY A 84 -16.60 1.16 3.76
CA GLY A 84 -16.97 0.85 2.38
C GLY A 84 -16.44 -0.52 1.91
N ALA A 85 -15.80 -0.54 0.75
CA ALA A 85 -15.28 -1.77 0.15
C ALA A 85 -14.05 -2.34 0.90
N ALA A 86 -13.42 -1.62 1.84
CA ALA A 86 -12.39 -2.21 2.70
C ALA A 86 -12.96 -3.33 3.60
N ALA A 87 -14.28 -3.33 3.84
CA ALA A 87 -14.97 -4.39 4.58
C ALA A 87 -15.22 -5.66 3.75
N TRP A 88 -14.99 -5.63 2.44
CA TRP A 88 -15.25 -6.79 1.57
C TRP A 88 -14.19 -7.88 1.76
N SER A 89 -14.60 -9.14 1.58
CA SER A 89 -13.69 -10.28 1.66
C SER A 89 -12.63 -10.29 0.56
N SER A 90 -12.90 -9.63 -0.58
CA SER A 90 -11.98 -9.47 -1.69
C SER A 90 -10.88 -8.42 -1.44
N SER A 91 -11.06 -7.52 -0.47
CA SER A 91 -10.04 -6.55 -0.07
C SER A 91 -9.11 -7.19 0.97
N VAL A 92 -8.13 -7.94 0.48
CA VAL A 92 -7.16 -8.64 1.33
C VAL A 92 -6.20 -7.61 1.94
N PRO A 93 -5.97 -7.60 3.27
CA PRO A 93 -5.02 -6.67 3.87
C PRO A 93 -3.57 -7.09 3.53
N MET A 94 -2.70 -6.11 3.33
CA MET A 94 -1.31 -6.24 2.85
C MET A 94 -0.35 -6.76 3.93
N ARG A 95 -0.77 -7.75 4.71
CA ARG A 95 -0.04 -8.22 5.90
C ARG A 95 1.23 -8.99 5.56
N GLU A 96 1.29 -9.62 4.38
CA GLU A 96 2.42 -10.41 3.89
C GLU A 96 3.69 -9.59 3.68
N TYR A 97 3.57 -8.27 3.59
CA TYR A 97 4.71 -7.36 3.47
C TYR A 97 5.45 -7.17 4.80
N PHE A 98 4.88 -7.57 5.94
CA PHE A 98 5.40 -7.30 7.28
C PHE A 98 5.82 -8.59 8.01
N ARG A 99 6.81 -8.48 8.92
CA ARG A 99 7.19 -9.54 9.87
C ARG A 99 6.76 -9.20 11.29
#